data_AF-A0A8B2HNU7-F1
#
_entry.id   AF-A0A8B2HNU7-F1
#
_cell.length_a   1.000
_cell.length_b   1.000
_cell.length_c   1.000
_cell.angle_alpha   90.00
_cell.angle_beta   90.00
_cell.angle_gamma   90.00
#
_symmetry.space_group_name_H-M   'P 1'
#
loop_
_entity.id
_entity.type
_entity.pdbx_description
1 polymer ?
#
loop_
_entity_poly.entity_id
_entity_poly.type
_entity_poly.pdbx_seq_one_letter_code
_entity_poly.pdbx_strand_id
1 'polypeptide(L)'
;MPVKLNEHHIIPPEGTKDYEIFTKFKQVTIDFIDEIYEKGFLRKQFTEEEEVLTEIITERINVEAQSIAKLEQLMISEQRDLFFSDCKKYGILEIDVMNYYMASYTHQLLDIIERFKKYLLATLDKQAIGLRDNPTLGDIFTKLEHKKISHNFDEIMDNKLRNALGHGSYYWKNSTLHYTIDPEYKRTRTLSLGELYVITRKIAVVSNAFNSVAFDRILEIRRNHVPKENT
;
A
#
# COMPACT_ATOMS: atom_id res chain seq x y z
N MET A 1 10.44 -17.38 22.65
CA MET A 1 11.35 -16.24 22.88
C MET A 1 10.59 -14.96 22.57
N PRO A 2 10.92 -13.80 23.16
CA PRO A 2 10.36 -12.53 22.69
C PRO A 2 10.89 -12.25 21.27
N VAL A 3 10.01 -12.21 20.28
CA VAL A 3 10.36 -11.74 18.93
C VAL A 3 10.69 -10.25 19.03
N LYS A 4 11.84 -9.85 18.48
CA LYS A 4 12.16 -8.43 18.29
C LYS A 4 11.34 -7.88 17.12
N LEU A 5 10.10 -7.48 17.40
CA LEU A 5 9.43 -6.48 16.57
C LEU A 5 10.29 -5.19 16.57
N ASN A 6 10.32 -4.47 15.44
CA ASN A 6 11.03 -3.19 15.20
C ASN A 6 12.49 -3.20 14.71
N GLU A 7 12.80 -3.88 13.58
CA GLU A 7 13.95 -3.50 12.71
C GLU A 7 13.58 -3.40 11.19
N HIS A 8 12.28 -3.47 10.82
CA HIS A 8 11.84 -3.54 9.40
C HIS A 8 10.82 -2.47 8.95
N HIS A 9 10.52 -1.46 9.77
CA HIS A 9 9.69 -0.34 9.35
C HIS A 9 10.53 0.72 8.65
N ILE A 10 10.31 0.89 7.33
CA ILE A 10 10.92 1.98 6.54
C ILE A 10 10.23 3.29 6.93
N ILE A 11 10.71 3.88 8.03
CA ILE A 11 10.43 5.26 8.42
C ILE A 11 11.26 6.15 7.46
N PRO A 12 10.67 7.11 6.73
CA PRO A 12 11.43 8.01 5.88
C PRO A 12 12.40 8.89 6.70
N PRO A 13 13.54 9.34 6.14
CA PRO A 13 14.49 10.18 6.86
C PRO A 13 13.86 11.49 7.34
N GLU A 14 14.20 11.92 8.56
CA GLU A 14 13.66 13.15 9.14
C GLU A 14 13.97 14.39 8.28
N GLY A 15 13.06 15.37 8.30
CA GLY A 15 13.16 16.57 7.45
C GLY A 15 12.85 16.35 5.96
N THR A 16 12.48 15.14 5.54
CA THR A 16 11.94 14.88 4.19
C THR A 16 10.43 15.06 4.11
N LYS A 17 9.91 15.41 2.94
CA LYS A 17 8.45 15.45 2.68
C LYS A 17 7.74 14.12 2.93
N ASP A 18 8.44 13.00 2.73
CA ASP A 18 7.89 11.69 3.05
C ASP A 18 7.73 11.50 4.57
N TYR A 19 8.64 12.05 5.39
CA TYR A 19 8.53 12.02 6.85
C TYR A 19 7.39 12.90 7.38
N GLU A 20 7.14 14.05 6.75
CA GLU A 20 5.96 14.89 7.03
C GLU A 20 4.66 14.11 6.74
N ILE A 21 4.58 13.44 5.59
CA ILE A 21 3.45 12.59 5.21
C ILE A 21 3.31 11.41 6.17
N PHE A 22 4.40 10.68 6.44
CA PHE A 22 4.43 9.53 7.35
C PHE A 22 3.94 9.91 8.75
N THR A 23 4.44 11.00 9.32
CA THR A 23 4.08 11.48 10.65
C THR A 23 2.60 11.88 10.71
N LYS A 24 2.07 12.54 9.69
CA LYS A 24 0.63 12.84 9.58
C LYS A 24 -0.21 11.55 9.53
N PHE A 25 0.19 10.57 8.73
CA PHE A 25 -0.59 9.33 8.57
C PHE A 25 -0.40 8.32 9.70
N LYS A 26 0.66 8.43 10.49
CA LYS A 26 0.79 7.76 11.79
C LYS A 26 -0.33 8.19 12.73
N GLN A 27 -0.58 9.49 12.89
CA GLN A 27 -1.67 9.95 13.76
C GLN A 27 -3.05 9.51 13.23
N VAL A 28 -3.33 9.71 11.94
CA VAL A 28 -4.58 9.24 11.30
C VAL A 28 -4.79 7.73 11.45
N THR A 29 -3.71 6.94 11.51
CA THR A 29 -3.79 5.50 11.81
C THR A 29 -4.17 5.25 13.27
N ILE A 30 -3.56 5.94 14.23
CA ILE A 30 -3.92 5.79 15.66
C ILE A 30 -5.39 6.16 15.87
N ASP A 31 -5.81 7.33 15.38
CA ASP A 31 -7.18 7.84 15.50
C ASP A 31 -8.20 6.83 14.93
N PHE A 32 -7.88 6.24 13.76
CA PHE A 32 -8.70 5.21 13.13
C PHE A 32 -8.77 3.91 13.95
N ILE A 33 -7.63 3.42 14.47
CA ILE A 33 -7.56 2.19 15.28
C ILE A 33 -8.33 2.34 16.59
N ASP A 34 -8.28 3.52 17.21
CA ASP A 34 -9.05 3.83 18.41
C ASP A 34 -10.55 3.92 18.09
N GLU A 35 -10.94 4.59 17.00
CA GLU A 35 -12.34 4.71 16.61
C GLU A 35 -12.99 3.34 16.28
N ILE A 36 -12.27 2.41 15.61
CA ILE A 36 -12.78 1.05 15.40
C ILE A 36 -12.79 0.23 16.69
N TYR A 37 -11.92 0.52 17.66
CA TYR A 37 -11.94 -0.14 18.96
C TYR A 37 -13.15 0.29 19.79
N GLU A 38 -13.39 1.60 19.93
CA GLU A 38 -14.52 2.17 20.69
C GLU A 38 -15.88 1.67 20.17
N LYS A 39 -16.02 1.52 18.85
CA LYS A 39 -17.26 0.99 18.23
C LYS A 39 -17.35 -0.54 18.24
N GLY A 40 -16.34 -1.25 18.78
CA GLY A 40 -16.33 -2.72 18.85
C GLY A 40 -16.10 -3.44 17.51
N PHE A 41 -15.47 -2.78 16.55
CA PHE A 41 -15.12 -3.32 15.23
C PHE A 41 -13.65 -3.76 15.11
N LEU A 42 -12.83 -3.52 16.13
CA LEU A 42 -11.47 -4.07 16.21
C LEU A 42 -11.50 -5.58 16.51
N ARG A 43 -10.74 -6.36 15.74
CA ARG A 43 -10.68 -7.82 15.89
C ARG A 43 -9.95 -8.24 17.18
N LYS A 44 -10.59 -9.13 17.93
CA LYS A 44 -10.12 -9.55 19.28
C LYS A 44 -8.98 -10.59 19.27
N GLN A 45 -8.84 -11.37 18.21
CA GLN A 45 -7.84 -12.44 18.08
C GLN A 45 -7.25 -12.45 16.66
N PHE A 46 -5.93 -12.54 16.54
CA PHE A 46 -5.23 -12.91 15.29
C PHE A 46 -4.89 -14.40 15.33
N THR A 47 -4.61 -15.02 14.17
CA THR A 47 -3.93 -16.31 14.13
C THR A 47 -2.42 -16.13 13.94
N GLU A 48 -1.62 -17.07 14.43
CA GLU A 48 -0.17 -17.13 14.20
C GLU A 48 0.17 -17.12 12.69
N GLU A 49 -0.67 -17.75 11.88
CA GLU A 49 -0.57 -17.72 10.41
C GLU A 49 -0.73 -16.30 9.82
N GLU A 50 -1.59 -15.45 10.39
CA GLU A 50 -1.76 -14.06 9.95
C GLU A 50 -0.58 -13.16 10.37
N GLU A 51 0.06 -13.46 11.50
CA GLU A 51 1.28 -12.79 11.97
C GLU A 51 2.49 -13.21 11.11
N VAL A 52 2.65 -14.50 10.81
CA VAL A 52 3.72 -15.00 9.92
C VAL A 52 3.52 -14.56 8.46
N LEU A 53 2.29 -14.54 7.95
CA LEU A 53 2.00 -14.02 6.61
C LEU A 53 2.34 -12.53 6.50
N THR A 54 2.12 -11.77 7.59
CA THR A 54 2.46 -10.35 7.73
C THR A 54 3.97 -10.11 7.65
N GLU A 55 4.78 -10.93 8.32
CA GLU A 55 6.24 -10.87 8.25
C GLU A 55 6.77 -11.24 6.84
N ILE A 56 6.32 -12.36 6.27
CA ILE A 56 6.74 -12.82 4.93
C ILE A 56 6.35 -11.82 3.83
N ILE A 57 5.18 -11.17 3.95
CA ILE A 57 4.79 -10.08 3.06
C ILE A 57 5.75 -8.90 3.22
N THR A 58 6.08 -8.49 4.45
CA THR A 58 7.00 -7.38 4.75
C THR A 58 8.38 -7.59 4.12
N GLU A 59 8.95 -8.79 4.21
CA GLU A 59 10.24 -9.12 3.59
C GLU A 59 10.20 -8.96 2.06
N ARG A 60 9.11 -9.40 1.40
CA ARG A 60 8.94 -9.23 -0.05
C ARG A 60 8.86 -7.76 -0.48
N ILE A 61 8.25 -6.87 0.32
CA ILE A 61 8.22 -5.42 0.03
C ILE A 61 9.64 -4.88 -0.14
N ASN A 62 10.55 -5.27 0.76
CA ASN A 62 11.93 -4.80 0.75
C ASN A 62 12.67 -5.25 -0.52
N VAL A 63 12.44 -6.48 -0.99
CA VAL A 63 13.03 -7.01 -2.24
C VAL A 63 12.48 -6.29 -3.48
N GLU A 64 11.17 -6.06 -3.56
CA GLU A 64 10.54 -5.32 -4.67
C GLU A 64 11.00 -3.86 -4.72
N ALA A 65 10.99 -3.18 -3.57
CA ALA A 65 11.43 -1.79 -3.45
C ALA A 65 12.91 -1.62 -3.81
N GLN A 66 13.79 -2.54 -3.36
CA GLN A 66 15.19 -2.55 -3.79
C GLN A 66 15.36 -2.81 -5.29
N SER A 67 14.49 -3.63 -5.90
CA SER A 67 14.55 -3.94 -7.33
C SER A 67 14.14 -2.74 -8.19
N ILE A 68 13.10 -2.00 -7.77
CA ILE A 68 12.67 -0.77 -8.43
C ILE A 68 13.67 0.37 -8.18
N ALA A 69 14.21 0.53 -6.97
CA ALA A 69 15.25 1.53 -6.71
C ALA A 69 16.55 1.29 -7.51
N LYS A 70 16.91 0.03 -7.79
CA LYS A 70 18.00 -0.32 -8.72
C LYS A 70 17.67 0.08 -10.16
N LEU A 71 16.42 -0.08 -10.59
CA LEU A 71 15.95 0.42 -11.89
C LEU A 71 15.92 1.96 -11.94
N GLU A 72 15.46 2.67 -10.89
CA GLU A 72 15.57 4.13 -10.77
C GLU A 72 17.03 4.57 -10.95
N GLN A 73 17.96 3.94 -10.22
CA GLN A 73 19.39 4.27 -10.31
C GLN A 73 19.94 4.03 -11.72
N LEU A 74 19.69 2.87 -12.35
CA LEU A 74 20.15 2.60 -13.72
C LEU A 74 19.59 3.63 -14.72
N MET A 75 18.31 3.98 -14.62
CA MET A 75 17.62 4.93 -15.49
C MET A 75 18.08 6.38 -15.36
N ILE A 76 18.67 6.75 -14.21
CA ILE A 76 19.09 8.13 -13.87
C ILE A 76 20.63 8.28 -13.92
N SER A 77 21.39 7.19 -13.81
CA SER A 77 22.85 7.19 -13.75
C SER A 77 23.54 7.53 -15.08
N GLU A 78 24.82 7.89 -15.01
CA GLU A 78 25.75 7.97 -16.16
C GLU A 78 25.88 6.62 -16.92
N GLN A 79 25.49 5.50 -16.31
CA GLN A 79 25.51 4.18 -16.95
C GLN A 79 24.25 3.91 -17.79
N ARG A 80 23.25 4.79 -17.78
CA ARG A 80 22.01 4.70 -18.56
C ARG A 80 22.26 4.32 -20.02
N ASP A 81 23.12 5.07 -20.70
CA ASP A 81 23.36 4.88 -22.13
C ASP A 81 24.24 3.65 -22.43
N LEU A 82 25.09 3.24 -21.48
CA LEU A 82 25.81 1.96 -21.53
C LEU A 82 24.84 0.77 -21.39
N PHE A 83 23.87 0.87 -20.48
CA PHE A 83 22.82 -0.12 -20.27
C PHE A 83 21.94 -0.28 -21.52
N PHE A 84 21.45 0.82 -22.10
CA PHE A 84 20.71 0.77 -23.37
C PHE A 84 21.54 0.24 -24.54
N SER A 85 22.82 0.58 -24.60
CA SER A 85 23.75 0.04 -25.59
C SER A 85 23.96 -1.47 -25.45
N ASP A 86 23.93 -2.01 -24.21
CA ASP A 86 24.00 -3.45 -23.97
C ASP A 86 22.68 -4.16 -24.30
N CYS A 87 21.53 -3.65 -23.82
CA CYS A 87 20.20 -4.17 -24.16
C CYS A 87 20.00 -4.31 -25.67
N LYS A 88 20.47 -3.32 -26.45
CA LYS A 88 20.37 -3.30 -27.91
C LYS A 88 21.11 -4.47 -28.60
N LYS A 89 22.15 -5.05 -27.97
CA LYS A 89 22.86 -6.25 -28.49
C LYS A 89 21.95 -7.48 -28.52
N TYR A 90 20.96 -7.53 -27.63
CA TYR A 90 19.94 -8.59 -27.54
C TYR A 90 18.64 -8.24 -28.29
N GLY A 91 18.64 -7.15 -29.07
CA GLY A 91 17.46 -6.67 -29.80
C GLY A 91 16.44 -5.89 -28.96
N ILE A 92 16.71 -5.66 -27.67
CA ILE A 92 15.83 -4.93 -26.76
C ILE A 92 16.01 -3.42 -26.97
N LEU A 93 14.93 -2.69 -27.21
CA LEU A 93 14.94 -1.24 -27.43
C LEU A 93 14.72 -0.47 -26.13
N GLU A 94 15.10 0.81 -26.13
CA GLU A 94 14.86 1.74 -25.01
C GLU A 94 13.35 1.83 -24.65
N ILE A 95 12.47 1.77 -25.64
CA ILE A 95 11.01 1.75 -25.42
C ILE A 95 10.54 0.48 -24.71
N ASP A 96 11.19 -0.68 -24.91
CA ASP A 96 10.80 -1.94 -24.28
C ASP A 96 11.16 -1.95 -22.79
N VAL A 97 12.36 -1.44 -22.47
CA VAL A 97 12.80 -1.18 -21.09
C VAL A 97 11.88 -0.17 -20.41
N MET A 98 11.55 0.94 -21.08
CA MET A 98 10.61 1.93 -20.54
C MET A 98 9.23 1.31 -20.29
N ASN A 99 8.71 0.48 -21.20
CA ASN A 99 7.45 -0.24 -21.02
C ASN A 99 7.52 -1.21 -19.82
N TYR A 100 8.63 -1.94 -19.65
CA TYR A 100 8.84 -2.83 -18.50
C TYR A 100 8.92 -2.06 -17.17
N TYR A 101 9.63 -0.93 -17.15
CA TYR A 101 9.70 -0.02 -16.00
C TYR A 101 8.31 0.54 -15.63
N MET A 102 7.58 1.04 -16.62
CA MET A 102 6.22 1.58 -16.46
C MET A 102 5.21 0.51 -15.98
N ALA A 103 5.33 -0.74 -16.45
CA ALA A 103 4.55 -1.87 -15.94
C ALA A 103 4.96 -2.27 -14.51
N SER A 104 6.25 -2.25 -14.19
CA SER A 104 6.74 -2.53 -12.83
C SER A 104 6.14 -1.56 -11.81
N TYR A 105 6.01 -0.27 -12.17
CA TYR A 105 5.33 0.73 -11.32
C TYR A 105 3.83 0.47 -11.14
N THR A 106 3.09 0.07 -12.19
CA THR A 106 1.65 -0.24 -12.03
C THR A 106 1.42 -1.50 -11.19
N HIS A 107 2.31 -2.49 -11.30
CA HIS A 107 2.28 -3.69 -10.46
C HIS A 107 2.66 -3.42 -9.01
N GLN A 108 3.70 -2.60 -8.75
CA GLN A 108 4.07 -2.18 -7.39
C GLN A 108 2.91 -1.45 -6.71
N LEU A 109 2.26 -0.51 -7.41
CA LEU A 109 1.10 0.21 -6.91
C LEU A 109 -0.05 -0.74 -6.53
N LEU A 110 -0.34 -1.74 -7.36
CA LEU A 110 -1.34 -2.76 -7.05
C LEU A 110 -1.00 -3.56 -5.79
N ASP A 111 0.24 -4.02 -5.62
CA ASP A 111 0.60 -4.79 -4.42
C ASP A 111 0.67 -3.92 -3.16
N ILE A 112 1.07 -2.64 -3.23
CA ILE A 112 0.94 -1.73 -2.06
C ILE A 112 -0.52 -1.66 -1.59
N ILE A 113 -1.48 -1.46 -2.50
CA ILE A 113 -2.90 -1.33 -2.12
C ILE A 113 -3.49 -2.67 -1.67
N GLU A 114 -3.11 -3.79 -2.29
CA GLU A 114 -3.53 -5.13 -1.89
C GLU A 114 -2.93 -5.53 -0.53
N ARG A 115 -1.70 -5.12 -0.22
CA ARG A 115 -1.09 -5.23 1.13
C ARG A 115 -1.89 -4.41 2.15
N PHE A 116 -2.16 -3.13 1.90
CA PHE A 116 -2.98 -2.29 2.79
C PHE A 116 -4.36 -2.94 3.06
N LYS A 117 -5.04 -3.44 2.02
CA LYS A 117 -6.31 -4.16 2.15
C LYS A 117 -6.20 -5.40 3.06
N LYS A 118 -5.10 -6.17 2.97
CA LYS A 118 -4.87 -7.35 3.83
C LYS A 118 -4.67 -6.97 5.30
N TYR A 119 -3.84 -5.98 5.62
CA TYR A 119 -3.65 -5.52 7.01
C TYR A 119 -4.93 -4.94 7.60
N LEU A 120 -5.70 -4.19 6.79
CA LEU A 120 -7.02 -3.69 7.16
C LEU A 120 -8.01 -4.85 7.45
N LEU A 121 -8.01 -5.91 6.64
CA LEU A 121 -8.85 -7.10 6.86
C LEU A 121 -8.37 -8.03 7.98
N ALA A 122 -7.10 -7.96 8.38
CA ALA A 122 -6.61 -8.61 9.59
C ALA A 122 -7.11 -7.85 10.83
N THR A 123 -6.95 -6.53 10.82
CA THR A 123 -7.32 -5.59 11.88
C THR A 123 -8.82 -5.60 12.22
N LEU A 124 -9.68 -5.65 11.19
CA LEU A 124 -11.12 -5.46 11.33
C LEU A 124 -11.89 -6.75 11.64
N ASP A 125 -12.89 -6.66 12.53
CA ASP A 125 -13.89 -7.70 12.72
C ASP A 125 -14.90 -7.68 11.54
N LYS A 126 -14.70 -8.64 10.62
CA LYS A 126 -15.52 -8.79 9.41
C LYS A 126 -17.00 -9.00 9.73
N GLN A 127 -17.35 -9.68 10.83
CA GLN A 127 -18.73 -9.97 11.19
C GLN A 127 -19.41 -8.74 11.80
N ALA A 128 -18.76 -8.05 12.74
CA ALA A 128 -19.29 -6.86 13.39
C ALA A 128 -19.51 -5.69 12.40
N ILE A 129 -18.67 -5.60 11.37
CA ILE A 129 -18.84 -4.63 10.27
C ILE A 129 -19.87 -5.11 9.22
N GLY A 130 -20.02 -6.43 9.05
CA GLY A 130 -20.88 -7.03 8.04
C GLY A 130 -20.23 -7.05 6.66
N LEU A 131 -18.94 -7.40 6.59
CA LEU A 131 -18.20 -7.67 5.37
C LEU A 131 -18.50 -9.08 4.85
N ARG A 132 -18.50 -9.25 3.52
CA ARG A 132 -18.49 -10.56 2.86
C ARG A 132 -17.11 -11.19 2.92
N ASP A 133 -17.02 -12.48 2.61
CA ASP A 133 -15.75 -13.12 2.28
C ASP A 133 -15.12 -12.45 1.04
N ASN A 134 -13.79 -12.27 1.08
CA ASN A 134 -12.98 -11.63 0.05
C ASN A 134 -13.56 -10.30 -0.49
N PRO A 135 -13.75 -9.28 0.37
CA PRO A 135 -14.25 -7.97 -0.06
C PRO A 135 -13.18 -7.21 -0.87
N THR A 136 -13.63 -6.35 -1.78
CA THR A 136 -12.77 -5.35 -2.43
C THR A 136 -12.44 -4.22 -1.43
N LEU A 137 -11.39 -3.44 -1.68
CA LEU A 137 -11.05 -2.32 -0.81
C LEU A 137 -12.18 -1.27 -0.74
N GLY A 138 -12.87 -1.03 -1.87
CA GLY A 138 -14.07 -0.18 -1.91
C GLY A 138 -15.22 -0.71 -1.05
N ASP A 139 -15.49 -2.03 -1.06
CA ASP A 139 -16.50 -2.63 -0.17
C ASP A 139 -16.17 -2.35 1.32
N ILE A 140 -14.88 -2.36 1.68
CA ILE A 140 -14.44 -2.09 3.06
C ILE A 140 -14.70 -0.63 3.41
N PHE A 141 -14.22 0.33 2.61
CA PHE A 141 -14.41 1.76 2.88
C PHE A 141 -15.89 2.14 2.96
N THR A 142 -16.72 1.74 1.99
CA THR A 142 -18.17 2.01 2.03
C THR A 142 -18.86 1.35 3.23
N LYS A 143 -18.36 0.21 3.73
CA LYS A 143 -18.88 -0.39 4.97
C LYS A 143 -18.44 0.38 6.22
N LEU A 144 -17.21 0.91 6.26
CA LEU A 144 -16.72 1.76 7.35
C LEU A 144 -17.49 3.10 7.40
N GLU A 145 -17.73 3.73 6.24
CA GLU A 145 -18.56 4.94 6.10
C GLU A 145 -19.99 4.71 6.62
N HIS A 146 -20.64 3.61 6.22
CA HIS A 146 -21.98 3.26 6.73
C HIS A 146 -22.01 2.98 8.25
N LYS A 147 -20.88 2.60 8.84
CA LYS A 147 -20.70 2.45 10.30
C LYS A 147 -20.29 3.76 10.98
N LYS A 148 -20.23 4.87 10.24
CA LYS A 148 -19.78 6.20 10.68
C LYS A 148 -18.39 6.15 11.32
N ILE A 149 -17.45 5.49 10.64
CA ILE A 149 -16.02 5.50 10.98
C ILE A 149 -15.34 6.47 10.01
N SER A 150 -14.61 7.43 10.56
CA SER A 150 -13.86 8.42 9.80
C SER A 150 -12.55 7.80 9.31
N HIS A 151 -12.32 7.86 8.01
CA HIS A 151 -11.03 7.52 7.42
C HIS A 151 -10.80 8.38 6.18
N ASN A 152 -9.54 8.72 5.92
CA ASN A 152 -9.12 9.49 4.74
C ASN A 152 -8.32 8.61 3.76
N PHE A 153 -8.46 7.29 3.85
CA PHE A 153 -7.63 6.33 3.10
C PHE A 153 -8.15 6.14 1.66
N ASP A 154 -9.44 6.32 1.42
CA ASP A 154 -10.07 6.19 0.10
C ASP A 154 -9.64 7.30 -0.88
N GLU A 155 -9.49 8.54 -0.41
CA GLU A 155 -8.93 9.68 -1.16
C GLU A 155 -7.48 9.44 -1.60
N ILE A 156 -6.77 8.54 -0.92
CA ILE A 156 -5.35 8.29 -1.11
C ILE A 156 -5.11 7.11 -2.04
N MET A 157 -5.88 6.04 -1.87
CA MET A 157 -5.69 4.76 -2.58
C MET A 157 -6.22 4.75 -4.03
N ASP A 158 -6.73 5.89 -4.54
CA ASP A 158 -7.48 6.08 -5.80
C ASP A 158 -8.11 4.79 -6.33
N ASN A 159 -9.27 4.45 -5.76
CA ASN A 159 -10.02 3.25 -6.13
C ASN A 159 -10.33 3.15 -7.64
N LYS A 160 -10.33 4.27 -8.40
CA LYS A 160 -10.56 4.26 -9.86
C LYS A 160 -9.29 3.84 -10.60
N LEU A 161 -8.14 4.40 -10.23
CA LEU A 161 -6.83 3.95 -10.74
C LEU A 161 -6.58 2.49 -10.38
N ARG A 162 -6.76 2.11 -9.10
CA ARG A 162 -6.59 0.73 -8.62
C ARG A 162 -7.46 -0.28 -9.38
N ASN A 163 -8.73 0.04 -9.63
CA ASN A 163 -9.62 -0.86 -10.36
C ASN A 163 -9.24 -0.94 -11.85
N ALA A 164 -8.85 0.18 -12.47
CA ALA A 164 -8.41 0.17 -13.86
C ALA A 164 -7.13 -0.67 -14.05
N LEU A 165 -6.15 -0.54 -13.15
CA LEU A 165 -4.94 -1.36 -13.14
C LEU A 165 -5.26 -2.83 -12.88
N GLY A 166 -6.08 -3.12 -11.85
CA GLY A 166 -6.42 -4.49 -11.44
C GLY A 166 -7.31 -5.28 -12.42
N HIS A 167 -7.94 -4.60 -13.38
CA HIS A 167 -8.74 -5.21 -14.45
C HIS A 167 -8.09 -5.09 -15.84
N GLY A 168 -6.86 -4.58 -15.95
CA GLY A 168 -6.17 -4.41 -17.24
C GLY A 168 -6.79 -3.33 -18.14
N SER A 169 -7.67 -2.48 -17.60
CA SER A 169 -8.38 -1.41 -18.33
C SER A 169 -7.50 -0.17 -18.53
N TYR A 170 -6.23 -0.37 -18.90
CA TYR A 170 -5.23 0.67 -19.07
C TYR A 170 -4.24 0.34 -20.20
N TYR A 171 -3.59 1.37 -20.74
CA TYR A 171 -2.47 1.24 -21.68
C TYR A 171 -1.49 2.41 -21.52
N TRP A 172 -0.25 2.22 -21.97
CA TRP A 172 0.77 3.26 -22.01
C TRP A 172 0.91 3.83 -23.42
N LYS A 173 1.06 5.15 -23.52
CA LYS A 173 1.36 5.86 -24.77
C LYS A 173 2.15 7.13 -24.45
N ASN A 174 3.25 7.38 -25.15
CA ASN A 174 4.07 8.59 -24.98
C ASN A 174 4.37 8.92 -23.49
N SER A 175 4.85 7.93 -22.73
CA SER A 175 5.13 8.02 -21.27
C SER A 175 3.95 8.45 -20.40
N THR A 176 2.73 8.30 -20.91
CA THR A 176 1.45 8.60 -20.24
C THR A 176 0.65 7.32 -20.07
N LEU A 177 0.19 7.07 -18.84
CA LEU A 177 -0.76 6.02 -18.48
C LEU A 177 -2.16 6.50 -18.83
N HIS A 178 -2.79 5.87 -19.81
CA HIS A 178 -4.21 6.03 -20.10
C HIS A 178 -4.99 4.93 -19.39
N TYR A 179 -5.97 5.28 -18.55
CA TYR A 179 -6.75 4.29 -17.79
C TYR A 179 -8.25 4.62 -17.77
N THR A 180 -9.08 3.59 -17.86
CA THR A 180 -10.54 3.71 -17.95
C THR A 180 -11.18 3.69 -16.56
N ILE A 181 -12.16 4.58 -16.32
CA ILE A 181 -12.84 4.71 -15.02
C ILE A 181 -14.32 4.28 -15.02
N ASP A 182 -14.83 3.70 -16.11
CA ASP A 182 -16.16 3.07 -16.15
C ASP A 182 -16.18 1.78 -16.99
N PRO A 183 -17.13 0.86 -16.74
CA PRO A 183 -17.23 -0.41 -17.48
C PRO A 183 -17.54 -0.26 -18.99
N GLU A 184 -17.87 0.95 -19.44
CA GLU A 184 -18.27 1.23 -20.83
C GLU A 184 -17.13 1.82 -21.68
N TYR A 185 -15.93 2.01 -21.09
CA TYR A 185 -14.76 2.63 -21.74
C TYR A 185 -15.00 4.06 -22.25
N LYS A 186 -15.99 4.77 -21.72
CA LYS A 186 -16.41 6.12 -22.16
C LYS A 186 -15.60 7.23 -21.50
N ARG A 187 -15.07 7.01 -20.28
CA ARG A 187 -14.18 7.96 -19.60
C ARG A 187 -12.79 7.37 -19.38
N THR A 188 -11.84 7.82 -20.20
CA THR A 188 -10.40 7.64 -19.99
C THR A 188 -9.85 8.80 -19.16
N ARG A 189 -9.00 8.49 -18.19
CA ARG A 189 -8.11 9.44 -17.49
C ARG A 189 -6.67 9.22 -17.93
N THR A 190 -5.83 10.21 -17.67
CA THR A 190 -4.38 10.19 -17.95
C THR A 190 -3.57 10.50 -16.71
N LEU A 191 -2.41 9.86 -16.57
CA LEU A 191 -1.35 10.23 -15.63
C LEU A 191 -0.01 10.16 -16.36
N SER A 192 0.83 11.18 -16.23
CA SER A 192 2.24 11.07 -16.61
C SER A 192 2.97 10.10 -15.69
N LEU A 193 4.13 9.58 -16.13
CA LEU A 193 5.02 8.77 -15.31
C LEU A 193 5.42 9.48 -13.99
N GLY A 194 5.57 10.81 -14.01
CA GLY A 194 5.88 11.61 -12.82
C GLY A 194 4.71 11.67 -11.82
N GLU A 195 3.48 11.78 -12.29
CA GLU A 195 2.30 11.73 -11.42
C GLU A 195 2.08 10.31 -10.85
N LEU A 196 2.28 9.25 -11.66
CA LEU A 196 2.22 7.88 -11.18
C LEU A 196 3.29 7.60 -10.11
N TYR A 197 4.51 8.13 -10.28
CA TYR A 197 5.57 8.06 -9.27
C TYR A 197 5.12 8.70 -7.95
N VAL A 198 4.60 9.93 -7.99
CA VAL A 198 4.13 10.65 -6.80
C VAL A 198 2.97 9.92 -6.11
N ILE A 199 2.03 9.37 -6.89
CA ILE A 199 0.91 8.57 -6.37
C ILE A 199 1.42 7.29 -5.69
N THR A 200 2.30 6.54 -6.35
CA THR A 200 2.87 5.28 -5.82
C THR A 200 3.68 5.53 -4.55
N ARG A 201 4.50 6.59 -4.54
CA ARG A 201 5.27 7.03 -3.35
C ARG A 201 4.36 7.44 -2.20
N LYS A 202 3.33 8.26 -2.44
CA LYS A 202 2.34 8.65 -1.42
C LYS A 202 1.64 7.42 -0.83
N ILE A 203 1.17 6.50 -1.68
CA ILE A 203 0.46 5.28 -1.26
C ILE A 203 1.39 4.31 -0.51
N ALA A 204 2.67 4.22 -0.88
CA ALA A 204 3.70 3.48 -0.14
C ALA A 204 3.90 4.06 1.27
N VAL A 205 4.11 5.38 1.39
CA VAL A 205 4.31 6.04 2.70
C VAL A 205 3.10 5.86 3.62
N VAL A 206 1.88 5.97 3.08
CA VAL A 206 0.63 5.81 3.87
C VAL A 206 0.40 4.35 4.27
N SER A 207 0.71 3.38 3.40
CA SER A 207 0.62 1.96 3.75
C SER A 207 1.68 1.56 4.78
N ASN A 208 2.89 2.11 4.68
CA ASN A 208 3.94 1.92 5.68
C ASN A 208 3.55 2.54 7.03
N ALA A 209 2.98 3.75 7.03
CA ALA A 209 2.46 4.38 8.25
C ALA A 209 1.33 3.56 8.89
N PHE A 210 0.41 3.00 8.10
CA PHE A 210 -0.62 2.11 8.61
C PHE A 210 -0.03 0.81 9.21
N ASN A 211 0.77 0.09 8.42
CA ASN A 211 1.31 -1.22 8.81
C ASN A 211 2.26 -1.15 10.02
N SER A 212 3.02 -0.05 10.17
CA SER A 212 3.98 0.14 11.27
C SER A 212 3.35 0.66 12.58
N VAL A 213 2.07 1.06 12.56
CA VAL A 213 1.41 1.69 13.71
C VAL A 213 0.18 0.92 14.17
N ALA A 214 -0.55 0.30 13.24
CA ALA A 214 -1.77 -0.44 13.56
C ALA A 214 -1.50 -1.60 14.54
N PHE A 215 -0.50 -2.44 14.28
CA PHE A 215 -0.23 -3.61 15.12
C PHE A 215 0.21 -3.22 16.54
N ASP A 216 1.15 -2.28 16.67
CA ASP A 216 1.61 -1.76 17.96
C ASP A 216 0.45 -1.15 18.77
N ARG A 217 -0.43 -0.35 18.14
CA ARG A 217 -1.59 0.23 18.84
C ARG A 217 -2.60 -0.83 19.27
N ILE A 218 -2.83 -1.86 18.46
CA ILE A 218 -3.71 -2.99 18.82
C ILE A 218 -3.13 -3.80 19.99
N LEU A 219 -1.81 -4.00 20.03
CA LEU A 219 -1.14 -4.64 21.16
C LEU A 219 -1.23 -3.78 22.44
N GLU A 220 -1.10 -2.46 22.33
CA GLU A 220 -1.24 -1.53 23.46
C GLU A 220 -2.67 -1.55 24.03
N ILE A 221 -3.69 -1.43 23.17
CA ILE A 221 -5.11 -1.53 23.55
C ILE A 221 -5.36 -2.84 24.30
N ARG A 222 -4.88 -3.98 23.77
CA ARG A 222 -5.02 -5.29 24.42
C ARG A 222 -4.32 -5.34 25.79
N ARG A 223 -3.07 -4.87 25.90
CA ARG A 223 -2.32 -4.83 27.17
C ARG A 223 -3.04 -4.01 28.25
N ASN A 224 -3.63 -2.88 27.88
CA ASN A 224 -4.37 -2.01 28.80
C ASN A 224 -5.73 -2.58 29.24
N HIS A 225 -6.23 -3.64 28.60
CA HIS A 225 -7.52 -4.28 28.89
C HIS A 225 -7.42 -5.74 29.33
N VAL A 226 -6.21 -6.27 29.57
CA VAL A 226 -6.05 -7.51 30.34
C VAL A 226 -6.56 -7.23 31.76
N PRO A 227 -7.55 -7.97 32.29
CA PRO A 227 -7.93 -7.84 33.69
C PRO A 227 -6.70 -8.10 34.56
N LYS A 228 -6.42 -7.20 35.52
CA LYS A 228 -5.45 -7.52 36.57
C LYS A 228 -6.03 -8.66 37.39
N GLU A 229 -5.54 -9.88 37.15
CA GLU A 229 -5.85 -11.02 38.02
C GLU A 229 -5.40 -10.66 39.44
N ASN A 230 -6.27 -10.90 40.42
CA ASN A 230 -6.05 -10.44 41.78
C ASN A 230 -4.95 -11.28 42.47
N THR A 231 -3.74 -10.71 42.54
CA THR A 231 -2.66 -11.11 43.45
C THR A 231 -2.88 -10.51 44.83
#